data_AF-A0A1W2DRM4-F1
#
_entry.id   AF-A0A1W2DRM4-F1
#
_cell.length_a   1.000
_cell.length_b   1.000
_cell.length_c   1.000
_cell.angle_alpha   90.00
_cell.angle_beta   90.00
_cell.angle_gamma   90.00
#
_symmetry.space_group_name_H-M   'P 1'
#
loop_
_entity.id
_entity.type
_entity.pdbx_description
1 polymer ?
#
loop_
_entity_poly.entity_id
_entity_poly.type
_entity_poly.pdbx_seq_one_letter_code
_entity_poly.pdbx_strand_id
1 'polypeptide(L)'
;MLYSNKFPNFGYQTPKRYLFMKNLLLFLALPMFFFASCENRGEWVISDVSKDTLLIAETRVKTPTALLLEISGHVNDSIEVRGVRLPGGKIQEKFRLDHYYPKVAVQFKSYKATKGSLRIKYHVPSIYDF
;
A
#
# COMPACT_ATOMS: atom_id res chain seq x y z
N MET A 1 51.38 -53.97 -45.61
CA MET A 1 50.88 -53.01 -46.64
C MET A 1 49.38 -52.87 -46.42
N LEU A 2 48.87 -51.63 -46.51
CA LEU A 2 47.45 -51.20 -46.43
C LEU A 2 46.94 -50.60 -45.10
N TYR A 3 47.07 -49.27 -45.07
CA TYR A 3 46.13 -48.22 -44.62
C TYR A 3 45.75 -48.04 -43.13
N SER A 4 46.41 -47.04 -42.54
CA SER A 4 45.92 -46.15 -41.48
C SER A 4 44.70 -45.35 -41.95
N ASN A 5 43.62 -45.34 -41.17
CA ASN A 5 42.59 -44.30 -41.23
C ASN A 5 42.34 -43.74 -39.82
N LYS A 6 42.78 -42.49 -39.62
CA LYS A 6 42.47 -41.65 -38.46
C LYS A 6 41.03 -41.17 -38.59
N PHE A 7 40.22 -41.41 -37.57
CA PHE A 7 38.92 -40.74 -37.40
C PHE A 7 39.13 -39.29 -36.92
N PRO A 8 38.49 -38.27 -37.52
CA PRO A 8 38.43 -36.95 -36.92
C PRO A 8 37.32 -36.87 -35.85
N ASN A 9 37.72 -36.39 -34.67
CA ASN A 9 36.83 -35.95 -33.60
C ASN A 9 35.98 -34.76 -34.07
N PHE A 10 34.68 -34.98 -34.29
CA PHE A 10 33.72 -33.87 -34.43
C PHE A 10 33.22 -33.48 -33.04
N GLY A 11 33.84 -32.45 -32.47
CA GLY A 11 33.33 -31.78 -31.28
C GLY A 11 32.04 -31.01 -31.62
N TYR A 12 30.92 -31.41 -31.02
CA TYR A 12 29.67 -30.66 -31.11
C TYR A 12 29.79 -29.37 -30.28
N GLN A 13 30.10 -28.25 -30.93
CA GLN A 13 29.90 -26.92 -30.35
C GLN A 13 28.42 -26.55 -30.43
N THR A 14 27.71 -26.62 -29.31
CA THR A 14 26.36 -26.04 -29.21
C THR A 14 26.42 -24.51 -29.32
N PRO A 15 25.59 -23.86 -30.16
CA PRO A 15 25.64 -22.42 -30.34
C PRO A 15 25.10 -21.67 -29.10
N LYS A 16 25.93 -20.81 -28.51
CA LYS A 16 25.64 -19.92 -27.36
C LYS A 16 24.47 -18.93 -27.54
N ARG A 17 23.75 -18.96 -28.66
CA ARG A 17 22.65 -18.01 -28.96
C ARG A 17 21.30 -18.41 -28.36
N TYR A 18 21.09 -19.68 -28.01
CA TYR A 18 19.84 -20.14 -27.39
C TYR A 18 19.72 -19.83 -25.89
N LEU A 19 20.82 -19.49 -25.21
CA LEU A 19 20.79 -19.16 -23.79
C LEU A 19 20.29 -17.72 -23.53
N PHE A 20 20.48 -16.81 -24.49
CA PHE A 20 20.16 -15.39 -24.31
C PHE A 20 18.66 -15.08 -24.46
N MET A 21 17.92 -15.88 -25.25
CA MET A 21 16.48 -15.66 -25.49
C MET A 21 15.58 -16.29 -24.41
N LYS A 22 16.08 -17.21 -23.58
CA LYS A 22 15.32 -17.81 -22.48
C LYS A 22 15.16 -16.87 -21.28
N ASN A 23 16.13 -15.98 -21.06
CA ASN A 23 16.07 -15.03 -19.94
C ASN A 23 15.21 -13.78 -20.23
N LEU A 24 14.96 -13.47 -21.51
CA LEU A 24 14.11 -12.33 -21.89
C LEU A 24 12.62 -12.63 -21.68
N LEU A 25 12.20 -13.88 -21.87
CA LEU A 25 10.83 -14.35 -21.61
C LEU A 25 10.49 -14.41 -20.11
N LEU A 26 11.50 -14.52 -19.25
CA LEU A 26 11.32 -14.54 -17.79
C LEU A 26 11.00 -13.14 -17.21
N PHE A 27 11.39 -12.07 -17.92
CA PHE A 27 11.10 -10.69 -17.52
C PHE A 27 9.70 -10.20 -17.94
N LEU A 28 9.06 -10.86 -18.91
CA LEU A 28 7.74 -10.50 -19.43
C LEU A 28 6.58 -11.19 -18.71
N ALA A 29 6.86 -12.13 -17.79
CA ALA A 29 5.87 -12.86 -16.99
C ALA A 29 5.54 -12.21 -15.63
N LEU A 30 6.03 -11.00 -15.38
CA LEU A 30 5.74 -10.24 -14.16
C LEU A 30 4.61 -9.18 -14.26
N PRO A 31 3.58 -9.25 -15.14
CA PRO A 31 2.43 -8.37 -14.98
C PRO A 31 1.42 -9.06 -14.06
N MET A 32 1.78 -9.34 -12.80
CA MET A 32 0.82 -9.86 -11.84
C MET A 32 0.38 -8.77 -10.87
N PHE A 33 -0.76 -8.19 -11.24
CA PHE A 33 -1.81 -7.76 -10.32
C PHE A 33 -1.44 -6.72 -9.25
N PHE A 34 -1.37 -5.45 -9.67
CA PHE A 34 -1.91 -4.38 -8.83
C PHE A 34 -3.45 -4.49 -8.84
N PHE A 35 -4.00 -5.50 -8.16
CA PHE A 35 -5.38 -5.38 -7.69
C PHE A 35 -5.36 -4.25 -6.66
N ALA A 36 -5.71 -3.04 -7.08
CA ALA A 36 -6.13 -2.00 -6.16
C ALA A 36 -7.35 -2.56 -5.42
N SER A 37 -7.12 -3.12 -4.23
CA SER A 37 -8.20 -3.53 -3.34
C SER A 37 -8.90 -2.26 -2.88
N CYS A 38 -9.88 -1.82 -3.66
CA CYS A 38 -10.80 -0.76 -3.29
C CYS A 38 -11.71 -1.36 -2.23
N GLU A 39 -11.26 -1.34 -0.99
CA GLU A 39 -12.00 -1.78 0.18
C GLU A 39 -12.65 -0.58 0.85
N ASN A 40 -13.84 -0.78 1.41
CA ASN A 40 -14.53 0.26 2.15
C ASN A 40 -13.93 0.47 3.55
N ARG A 41 -12.82 -0.21 3.85
CA ARG A 41 -12.11 -0.17 5.12
C ARG A 41 -10.63 -0.19 4.87
N GLY A 42 -9.88 0.36 5.81
CA GLY A 42 -8.43 0.28 5.75
C GLY A 42 -7.79 0.96 6.94
N GLU A 43 -6.47 1.01 6.91
CA GLU A 43 -5.64 1.50 7.99
C GLU A 43 -4.46 2.29 7.41
N TRP A 44 -4.17 3.43 8.03
CA TRP A 44 -2.93 4.16 7.85
C TRP A 44 -2.15 4.17 9.14
N VAL A 45 -0.83 4.06 9.02
CA VAL A 45 0.10 4.21 10.13
C VAL A 45 0.95 5.46 9.88
N ILE A 46 0.88 6.41 10.81
CA ILE A 46 1.73 7.59 10.83
C ILE A 46 2.84 7.30 11.85
N SER A 47 4.01 6.89 11.35
CA SER A 47 5.19 6.63 12.19
C SER A 47 6.00 7.90 12.50
N ASP A 48 5.83 8.97 11.71
CA ASP A 48 6.46 10.26 11.91
C ASP A 48 5.38 11.34 12.06
N VAL A 49 5.04 11.65 13.32
CA VAL A 49 3.98 12.62 13.67
C VAL A 49 4.44 14.08 13.61
N SER A 50 5.71 14.33 13.26
CA SER A 50 6.26 15.69 13.13
C SER A 50 5.86 16.39 11.83
N LYS A 51 5.21 15.68 10.91
CA LYS A 51 4.88 16.16 9.56
C LYS A 51 3.40 16.09 9.29
N ASP A 52 2.86 17.15 8.71
CA ASP A 52 1.51 17.15 8.19
C ASP A 52 1.37 16.13 7.06
N THR A 53 0.29 15.36 7.09
CA THR A 53 0.09 14.23 6.18
C THR A 53 -1.35 14.22 5.69
N LEU A 54 -1.54 14.09 4.38
CA LEU A 54 -2.85 13.85 3.78
C LEU A 54 -2.99 12.37 3.44
N LEU A 55 -3.90 11.69 4.12
CA LEU A 55 -4.19 10.28 3.93
C LEU A 55 -5.41 10.12 3.02
N ILE A 56 -5.25 9.32 1.97
CA ILE A 56 -6.25 9.16 0.93
C ILE A 56 -6.50 7.68 0.67
N ALA A 57 -7.77 7.30 0.54
CA ALA A 57 -8.19 6.01 0.01
C ALA A 57 -9.42 6.16 -0.88
N GLU A 58 -9.53 5.29 -1.88
CA GLU A 58 -10.73 5.13 -2.69
C GLU A 58 -11.60 4.02 -2.07
N THR A 59 -12.91 4.22 -2.07
CA THR A 59 -13.90 3.24 -1.60
C THR A 59 -14.90 2.94 -2.72
N ARG A 60 -15.66 1.84 -2.57
CA ARG A 60 -16.71 1.48 -3.54
C ARG A 60 -18.04 2.17 -3.23
N VAL A 61 -18.15 2.87 -2.10
CA VAL A 61 -19.39 3.48 -1.66
C VAL A 61 -19.65 4.77 -2.42
N LYS A 62 -20.71 4.76 -3.23
CA LYS A 62 -21.12 5.91 -4.06
C LYS A 62 -22.25 6.73 -3.46
N THR A 63 -22.91 6.20 -2.42
CA THR A 63 -24.04 6.83 -1.76
C THR A 63 -23.58 7.55 -0.49
N PRO A 64 -24.20 8.69 -0.12
CA PRO A 64 -23.94 9.32 1.16
C PRO A 64 -24.13 8.35 2.33
N THR A 65 -23.15 8.31 3.23
CA THR A 65 -23.13 7.43 4.40
C THR A 65 -22.25 8.03 5.50
N ALA A 66 -22.00 7.28 6.58
CA ALA A 66 -21.10 7.67 7.64
C ALA A 66 -19.69 7.11 7.42
N LEU A 67 -18.66 7.94 7.54
CA LEU A 67 -17.28 7.51 7.70
C LEU A 67 -16.99 7.33 9.20
N LEU A 68 -16.66 6.10 9.58
CA LEU A 68 -16.18 5.73 10.90
C LEU A 68 -14.65 5.84 10.91
N LEU A 69 -14.11 6.70 11.76
CA LEU A 69 -12.67 6.83 11.99
C LEU A 69 -12.33 6.37 13.40
N GLU A 70 -11.32 5.52 13.53
CA GLU A 70 -10.74 5.14 14.81
C GLU A 70 -9.27 5.55 14.82
N ILE A 71 -8.90 6.37 15.80
CA ILE A 71 -7.57 6.91 15.97
C ILE A 71 -7.00 6.34 17.25
N SER A 72 -5.85 5.67 17.14
CA SER A 72 -5.17 5.10 18.29
C SER A 72 -3.67 5.33 18.22
N GLY A 73 -3.02 5.46 19.38
CA GLY A 73 -1.58 5.58 19.44
C GLY A 73 -1.11 6.43 20.61
N HIS A 74 0.06 7.03 20.46
CA HIS A 74 0.65 7.90 21.45
C HIS A 74 1.43 9.02 20.78
N VAL A 75 1.25 10.25 21.24
CA VAL A 75 1.96 11.45 20.76
C VAL A 75 2.40 12.28 21.94
N ASN A 76 3.54 12.98 21.81
CA ASN A 76 4.10 13.77 22.91
C ASN A 76 3.38 15.09 23.17
N ASP A 77 2.62 15.61 22.21
CA ASP A 77 1.86 16.85 22.31
C ASP A 77 0.60 16.75 21.44
N SER A 78 -0.19 17.82 21.43
CA SER A 78 -1.41 17.99 20.65
C SER A 78 -1.20 17.86 19.15
N ILE A 79 -2.20 17.24 18.51
CA ILE A 79 -2.33 17.03 17.06
C ILE A 79 -3.72 17.48 16.58
N GLU A 80 -3.92 17.52 15.27
CA GLU A 80 -5.25 17.70 14.67
C GLU A 80 -5.50 16.62 13.61
N VAL A 81 -6.67 15.97 13.68
CA VAL A 81 -7.10 15.00 12.66
C VAL A 81 -8.47 15.40 12.14
N ARG A 82 -8.55 15.67 10.83
CA ARG A 82 -9.77 16.12 10.14
C ARG A 82 -10.46 17.30 10.84
N GLY A 83 -9.68 18.28 11.27
CA GLY A 83 -10.17 19.48 11.97
C GLY A 83 -10.43 19.30 13.47
N VAL A 84 -10.35 18.08 14.00
CA VAL A 84 -10.53 17.81 15.43
C VAL A 84 -9.18 17.82 16.12
N ARG A 85 -9.02 18.69 17.12
CA ARG A 85 -7.81 18.81 17.91
C ARG A 85 -7.81 17.82 19.08
N LEU A 86 -6.73 17.04 19.20
CA LEU A 86 -6.56 16.03 20.23
C LEU A 86 -5.38 16.41 21.15
N PRO A 87 -5.49 16.18 22.46
CA PRO A 87 -4.39 16.41 23.38
C PRO A 87 -3.27 15.38 23.18
N GLY A 88 -2.08 15.71 23.68
CA GLY A 88 -0.96 14.78 23.76
C GLY A 88 -1.23 13.63 24.74
N GLY A 89 -0.43 12.58 24.65
CA GLY A 89 -0.53 11.38 25.46
C GLY A 89 -1.07 10.18 24.67
N LYS A 90 -1.69 9.24 25.38
CA LYS A 90 -2.34 8.08 24.76
C LYS A 90 -3.65 8.53 24.11
N ILE A 91 -3.80 8.23 22.83
CA ILE A 91 -5.00 8.55 22.04
C ILE A 91 -5.76 7.25 21.76
N GLN A 92 -7.08 7.28 21.98
CA GLN A 92 -8.00 6.21 21.64
C GLN A 92 -9.40 6.81 21.37
N GLU A 93 -9.56 7.38 20.19
CA GLU A 93 -10.74 8.15 19.82
C GLU A 93 -11.49 7.51 18.66
N LYS A 94 -12.82 7.68 18.65
CA LYS A 94 -13.70 7.20 17.58
C LYS A 94 -14.60 8.33 17.11
N PHE A 95 -14.62 8.56 15.81
CA PHE A 95 -15.43 9.59 15.18
C PHE A 95 -16.39 8.96 14.17
N ARG A 96 -17.61 9.49 14.15
CA ARG A 96 -18.59 9.22 13.09
C ARG A 96 -18.83 10.54 12.36
N LEU A 97 -18.53 10.56 11.08
CA LEU A 97 -18.54 11.78 10.27
C LEU A 97 -19.32 11.53 8.99
N ASP A 98 -19.98 12.54 8.46
CA ASP A 98 -20.65 12.39 7.17
C ASP A 98 -19.64 12.18 6.03
N HIS A 99 -20.05 11.40 5.04
CA HIS A 99 -19.23 11.02 3.89
C HIS A 99 -20.09 10.94 2.62
N TYR A 100 -19.71 11.73 1.62
CA TYR A 100 -20.52 11.96 0.41
C TYR A 100 -19.83 11.51 -0.89
N TYR A 101 -18.55 11.19 -0.85
CA TYR A 101 -17.72 10.95 -2.04
C TYR A 101 -16.99 9.62 -1.91
N PRO A 102 -16.77 8.86 -3.00
CA PRO A 102 -16.04 7.59 -2.95
C PRO A 102 -14.64 7.67 -2.34
N LYS A 103 -14.04 8.86 -2.37
CA LYS A 103 -12.70 9.12 -1.86
C LYS A 103 -12.75 9.56 -0.40
N VAL A 104 -12.12 8.77 0.47
CA VAL A 104 -11.82 9.16 1.85
C VAL A 104 -10.56 10.02 1.86
N ALA A 105 -10.65 11.21 2.46
CA ALA A 105 -9.52 12.09 2.72
C ALA A 105 -9.48 12.47 4.20
N VAL A 106 -8.38 12.14 4.86
CA VAL A 106 -8.13 12.48 6.27
C VAL A 106 -6.86 13.31 6.35
N GLN A 107 -7.00 14.56 6.77
CA GLN A 107 -5.86 15.44 7.03
C GLN A 107 -5.36 15.22 8.46
N PHE A 108 -4.09 14.83 8.59
CA PHE A 108 -3.34 14.87 9.84
C PHE A 108 -2.48 16.13 9.87
N LYS A 109 -2.53 16.87 10.97
CA LYS A 109 -1.59 17.95 11.25
C LYS A 109 -0.87 17.66 12.56
N SER A 110 0.45 17.80 12.51
CA SER A 110 1.35 17.60 13.65
C SER A 110 1.04 18.60 14.78
N TYR A 111 0.71 19.84 14.41
CA TYR A 111 0.55 20.97 15.31
C TYR A 111 1.79 21.21 16.20
N LYS A 112 1.87 20.60 17.39
CA LYS A 112 3.05 20.67 18.27
C LYS A 112 3.74 19.31 18.48
N ALA A 113 3.13 18.22 18.03
CA ALA A 113 3.66 16.88 18.26
C ALA A 113 4.89 16.63 17.40
N THR A 114 5.99 16.22 18.02
CA THR A 114 7.25 15.91 17.33
C THR A 114 7.66 14.44 17.47
N LYS A 115 7.02 13.70 18.38
CA LYS A 115 7.32 12.29 18.68
C LYS A 115 6.05 11.51 18.90
N GLY A 116 6.07 10.25 18.50
CA GLY A 116 4.95 9.34 18.66
C GLY A 116 4.59 8.62 17.37
N SER A 117 3.51 7.87 17.43
CA SER A 117 2.94 7.20 16.27
C SER A 117 1.44 7.07 16.43
N LEU A 118 0.75 7.06 15.29
CA LEU A 118 -0.70 6.92 15.22
C LEU A 118 -1.07 5.84 14.24
N ARG A 119 -2.17 5.19 14.54
CA ARG A 119 -2.91 4.29 13.66
C ARG A 119 -4.29 4.88 13.45
N ILE A 120 -4.62 5.15 12.20
CA ILE A 120 -5.91 5.70 11.79
C ILE A 120 -6.61 4.63 10.94
N LYS A 121 -7.66 4.04 11.49
CA LYS A 121 -8.52 3.11 10.76
C LYS A 121 -9.73 3.85 10.21
N TYR A 122 -10.14 3.50 9.01
CA TYR A 122 -11.37 3.98 8.42
C TYR A 122 -12.30 2.83 8.05
N HIS A 123 -13.59 3.09 8.13
CA HIS A 123 -14.63 2.23 7.58
C HIS A 123 -15.78 3.08 7.06
N VAL A 124 -16.19 2.82 5.82
CA VAL A 124 -17.32 3.44 5.15
C VAL A 124 -18.35 2.33 4.90
N PRO A 125 -19.37 2.15 5.76
CA PRO A 125 -20.32 1.07 5.61
C PRO A 125 -21.11 1.24 4.31
N SER A 126 -21.19 0.15 3.56
CA SER A 126 -22.06 0.01 2.40
C SER A 126 -23.42 -0.54 2.82
N ILE A 127 -24.48 -0.16 2.10
CA ILE A 127 -25.83 -0.72 2.28
C ILE A 127 -25.85 -2.23 1.94
N TYR A 128 -24.81 -2.72 1.24
CA TYR A 128 -24.61 -4.12 0.85
C TYR A 128 -23.74 -4.92 1.84
N ASP A 129 -23.32 -4.36 2.98
CA ASP A 129 -22.48 -5.04 3.98
C ASP A 129 -23.28 -5.81 5.05
N PHE A 130 -24.57 -6.10 4.79
CA PHE A 130 -25.47 -6.87 5.66
C PHE A 130 -25.74 -8.27 5.11
#